data_AF-A0A2D9SZP5-F1
#
_entry.id   AF-A0A2D9SZP5-F1
#
_cell.length_a   1.000
_cell.length_b   1.000
_cell.length_c   1.000
_cell.angle_alpha   90.00
_cell.angle_beta   90.00
_cell.angle_gamma   90.00
#
_symmetry.space_group_name_H-M   'P 1'
#
loop_
_entity.id
_entity.type
_entity.pdbx_description
1 polymer ?
#
loop_
_entity_poly.entity_id
_entity_poly.type
_entity_poly.pdbx_seq_one_letter_code
_entity_poly.pdbx_strand_id
1 'polypeptide(L)'
;MPAARPSRLAALLGVPSPDQSDPTWHVSPVVDSLCYAWSWLWVLIPMVLVSGTDRLDYLGAYLVVLSFTDVHRHYGFPYVYLDGQVFRRHPIRFTVFPLLMLALFAASPFLARSRIRLDAVGVGAVLVAVLLLVQILRRDRDPDRPDRRALGFAALAGLLGGAAALAADALGTSAPALGALGGFVAASFALDLGARRAGRRVHFVTPILAALVAVGAVIAGRTSAEHFRPRGIIAFVAVVAGIWNIWHVYMQKYGILRLYQGKARPLREGRPDVPGWVDRLLLFAWLPLYLAVLPATYREEVFRLFPQGRATLGPVFDELVVIGPVLLPFAIGLVVASVVLFLRAEWRAHRLRSRARLVMAAGTVALASTFLYVHPLKAYLAFAFSHGLEYMVFVWAFQRRRYHEPLEHRPRIAAFLRFPFTVYVLSALLLAGLFLYWKYWGRWLVTEADQPRFLRYRAMEWVGYWTIFQSMVHFYFDGFLWKMRLPSVRQTVGARS
;
A
#
# COMPACT_ATOMS: atom_id res chain seq x y z
N MET A 1 8.13 -37.23 -7.75
CA MET A 1 8.22 -37.34 -6.27
C MET A 1 6.84 -37.75 -5.76
N PRO A 2 6.72 -38.81 -4.94
CA PRO A 2 5.43 -39.17 -4.36
C PRO A 2 4.88 -38.00 -3.54
N ALA A 3 3.59 -37.70 -3.69
CA ALA A 3 2.95 -36.61 -2.95
C ALA A 3 3.10 -36.85 -1.45
N ALA A 4 3.80 -35.94 -0.76
CA ALA A 4 3.91 -36.00 0.69
C ALA A 4 2.49 -35.98 1.29
N ARG A 5 2.19 -36.92 2.18
CA ARG A 5 0.89 -36.94 2.88
C ARG A 5 0.66 -35.58 3.53
N PRO A 6 -0.54 -34.98 3.38
CA PRO A 6 -0.84 -33.71 4.03
C PRO A 6 -0.64 -33.85 5.54
N SER A 7 -0.07 -32.82 6.17
CA SER A 7 0.09 -32.81 7.62
C SER A 7 -1.29 -32.89 8.29
N ARG A 8 -1.36 -33.45 9.51
CA ARG A 8 -2.61 -33.52 10.29
C ARG A 8 -3.28 -32.14 10.41
N LEU A 9 -2.48 -31.07 10.55
CA LEU A 9 -2.96 -29.70 10.58
C LEU A 9 -3.57 -29.26 9.25
N ALA A 10 -2.96 -29.59 8.11
CA ALA A 10 -3.52 -29.27 6.79
C ALA A 10 -4.87 -29.98 6.58
N ALA A 11 -4.99 -31.25 7.01
CA ALA A 11 -6.24 -31.99 6.96
C ALA A 11 -7.32 -31.36 7.87
N LEU A 12 -6.96 -31.01 9.11
CA LEU A 12 -7.87 -30.35 10.06
C LEU A 12 -8.39 -29.01 9.53
N LEU A 13 -7.53 -28.22 8.89
CA LEU A 13 -7.88 -26.93 8.32
C LEU A 13 -8.54 -27.03 6.93
N GLY A 14 -8.72 -28.25 6.40
CA GLY A 14 -9.29 -28.47 5.07
C GLY A 14 -8.46 -27.87 3.94
N VAL A 15 -7.14 -27.75 4.12
CA VAL A 15 -6.24 -27.19 3.10
C VAL A 15 -6.09 -28.21 1.97
N PRO A 16 -6.54 -27.90 0.74
CA PRO A 16 -6.43 -28.82 -0.39
C PRO A 16 -4.96 -29.06 -0.75
N SER A 17 -4.66 -30.16 -1.45
CA SER A 17 -3.34 -30.38 -2.04
C SER A 17 -2.98 -29.26 -3.03
N PRO A 18 -1.69 -29.02 -3.34
CA PRO A 18 -1.29 -27.88 -4.19
C PRO A 18 -1.85 -27.93 -5.62
N ASP A 19 -2.11 -29.13 -6.13
CA ASP A 19 -2.74 -29.41 -7.43
C ASP A 19 -4.26 -29.18 -7.42
N GLN A 20 -4.86 -29.04 -6.24
CA GLN A 20 -6.29 -28.82 -6.05
C GLN A 20 -6.60 -27.38 -5.61
N SER A 21 -7.79 -26.93 -5.98
CA SER A 21 -8.33 -25.66 -5.52
C SER A 21 -9.74 -25.84 -5.02
N ASP A 22 -10.04 -25.22 -3.87
CA ASP A 22 -11.43 -25.06 -3.44
C ASP A 22 -12.20 -24.28 -4.54
N PRO A 23 -13.42 -24.72 -4.89
CA PRO A 23 -14.22 -24.08 -5.94
C PRO A 23 -14.74 -22.70 -5.53
N THR A 24 -14.93 -22.44 -4.25
CA THR A 24 -15.61 -21.25 -3.71
C THR A 24 -14.73 -20.37 -2.83
N TRP A 25 -13.70 -20.95 -2.22
CA TRP A 25 -12.72 -20.29 -1.36
C TRP A 25 -11.34 -20.21 -2.06
N HIS A 26 -10.45 -19.40 -1.51
CA HIS A 26 -9.08 -19.28 -1.99
C HIS A 26 -8.26 -20.49 -1.54
N VAL A 27 -8.20 -20.72 -0.22
CA VAL A 27 -7.54 -21.88 0.40
C VAL A 27 -8.56 -22.89 0.88
N SER A 28 -9.32 -22.54 1.91
CA SER A 28 -10.38 -23.35 2.52
C SER A 28 -11.31 -22.45 3.33
N PRO A 29 -12.54 -22.90 3.69
CA PRO A 29 -13.45 -22.10 4.50
C PRO A 29 -12.85 -21.65 5.83
N VAL A 30 -12.10 -22.52 6.50
CA VAL A 30 -11.51 -22.25 7.82
C VAL A 30 -10.36 -21.26 7.71
N VAL A 31 -9.40 -21.53 6.83
CA VAL A 31 -8.22 -20.65 6.64
C VAL A 31 -8.67 -19.27 6.17
N ASP A 32 -9.57 -19.21 5.20
CA ASP A 32 -9.98 -17.93 4.64
C ASP A 32 -10.78 -17.09 5.64
N SER A 33 -11.64 -17.72 6.45
CA SER A 33 -12.36 -17.02 7.51
C SER A 33 -11.42 -16.48 8.58
N LEU A 34 -10.51 -17.33 9.08
CA LEU A 34 -9.61 -16.95 10.17
C LEU A 34 -8.50 -15.98 9.74
N CYS A 35 -7.96 -16.14 8.53
CA CYS A 35 -6.82 -15.37 8.07
C CYS A 35 -7.19 -14.15 7.21
N TYR A 36 -8.29 -14.23 6.42
CA TYR A 36 -8.74 -13.07 5.63
C TYR A 36 -9.80 -12.23 6.35
N ALA A 37 -10.91 -12.83 6.76
CA ALA A 37 -12.04 -12.05 7.29
C ALA A 37 -11.85 -11.58 8.74
N TRP A 38 -11.31 -12.47 9.59
CA TRP A 38 -11.33 -12.29 11.05
C TRP A 38 -9.94 -12.30 11.70
N SER A 39 -8.87 -12.17 10.91
CA SER A 39 -7.49 -12.19 11.41
C SER A 39 -7.18 -11.10 12.42
N TRP A 40 -7.85 -9.95 12.30
CA TRP A 40 -7.71 -8.84 13.24
C TRP A 40 -8.19 -9.17 14.66
N LEU A 41 -9.12 -10.12 14.84
CA LEU A 41 -9.61 -10.53 16.18
C LEU A 41 -8.50 -11.14 17.05
N TRP A 42 -7.53 -11.79 16.41
CA TRP A 42 -6.40 -12.46 17.07
C TRP A 42 -5.54 -11.47 17.87
N VAL A 43 -5.54 -10.22 17.45
CA VAL A 43 -4.79 -9.15 18.09
C VAL A 43 -5.73 -8.25 18.88
N LEU A 44 -6.90 -7.89 18.32
CA LEU A 44 -7.79 -6.94 18.95
C LEU A 44 -8.37 -7.47 20.26
N ILE A 45 -8.83 -8.73 20.30
CA ILE A 45 -9.44 -9.29 21.51
C ILE A 45 -8.44 -9.25 22.68
N PRO A 46 -7.20 -9.80 22.56
CA PRO A 46 -6.23 -9.69 23.63
C PRO A 46 -5.91 -8.25 24.03
N MET A 47 -5.75 -7.33 23.07
CA MET A 47 -5.45 -5.92 23.36
C MET A 47 -6.58 -5.18 24.07
N VAL A 48 -7.85 -5.53 23.81
CA VAL A 48 -9.01 -4.92 24.47
C VAL A 48 -9.17 -5.47 25.89
N LEU A 49 -8.87 -6.76 26.10
CA LEU A 49 -8.91 -7.38 27.43
C LEU A 49 -7.80 -6.86 28.35
N VAL A 50 -6.70 -6.37 27.80
CA VAL A 50 -5.71 -5.60 28.56
C VAL A 50 -6.24 -4.18 28.76
N SER A 51 -6.62 -3.85 29.99
CA SER A 51 -7.38 -2.66 30.40
C SER A 51 -6.67 -1.32 30.19
N GLY A 52 -5.37 -1.35 29.93
CA GLY A 52 -4.56 -0.16 29.76
C GLY A 52 -4.65 0.49 28.39
N THR A 53 -4.58 1.83 28.37
CA THR A 53 -4.40 2.63 27.15
C THR A 53 -2.93 2.92 26.86
N ASP A 54 -2.05 2.69 27.83
CA ASP A 54 -0.63 2.92 27.65
C ASP A 54 -0.01 1.84 26.76
N ARG A 55 0.87 2.30 25.88
CA ARG A 55 1.52 1.44 24.87
C ARG A 55 2.31 0.29 25.50
N LEU A 56 2.76 0.45 26.74
CA LEU A 56 3.52 -0.56 27.45
C LEU A 56 2.65 -1.75 27.86
N ASP A 57 1.36 -1.53 28.12
CA ASP A 57 0.42 -2.56 28.57
C ASP A 57 0.21 -3.64 27.51
N TYR A 58 0.30 -3.26 26.23
CA TYR A 58 0.20 -4.17 25.09
C TYR A 58 1.48 -4.21 24.25
N LEU A 59 2.64 -3.96 24.89
CA LEU A 59 3.93 -3.94 24.20
C LEU A 59 4.20 -5.24 23.43
N GLY A 60 3.94 -6.40 24.04
CA GLY A 60 4.12 -7.70 23.38
C GLY A 60 3.29 -7.82 22.09
N ALA A 61 2.00 -7.51 22.15
CA ALA A 61 1.12 -7.52 20.98
C ALA A 61 1.59 -6.50 19.93
N TYR A 62 2.01 -5.31 20.36
CA TYR A 62 2.57 -4.29 19.48
C TYR A 62 3.82 -4.78 18.73
N LEU A 63 4.78 -5.41 19.42
CA LEU A 63 6.00 -5.95 18.81
C LEU A 63 5.69 -7.10 17.83
N VAL A 64 4.73 -7.98 18.17
CA VAL A 64 4.28 -9.05 17.28
C VAL A 64 3.65 -8.48 16.01
N VAL A 65 2.69 -7.56 16.15
CA VAL A 65 2.03 -6.93 15.00
C VAL A 65 3.05 -6.25 14.11
N LEU A 66 3.98 -5.49 14.69
CA LEU A 66 5.00 -4.81 13.91
C LEU A 66 5.90 -5.79 13.15
N SER A 67 6.33 -6.86 13.81
CA SER A 67 7.10 -7.93 13.20
C SER A 67 6.38 -8.51 11.98
N PHE A 68 5.09 -8.85 12.11
CA PHE A 68 4.27 -9.30 10.98
C PHE A 68 4.18 -8.22 9.89
N THR A 69 3.95 -6.97 10.27
CA THR A 69 3.80 -5.86 9.32
C THR A 69 5.08 -5.48 8.58
N ASP A 70 6.26 -5.80 9.11
CA ASP A 70 7.50 -5.55 8.38
C ASP A 70 7.92 -6.79 7.60
N VAL A 71 7.83 -7.99 8.18
CA VAL A 71 8.17 -9.25 7.51
C VAL A 71 7.35 -9.48 6.24
N HIS A 72 6.03 -9.29 6.29
CA HIS A 72 5.17 -9.61 5.13
C HIS A 72 5.59 -8.83 3.88
N ARG A 73 6.09 -7.61 4.08
CA ARG A 73 6.52 -6.75 2.97
C ARG A 73 7.68 -7.34 2.18
N HIS A 74 8.40 -8.29 2.78
CA HIS A 74 9.53 -8.96 2.16
C HIS A 74 9.15 -10.20 1.34
N TYR A 75 7.94 -10.74 1.50
CA TYR A 75 7.54 -11.99 0.81
C TYR A 75 7.31 -11.83 -0.69
N GLY A 76 7.17 -10.59 -1.16
CA GLY A 76 7.15 -10.28 -2.59
C GLY A 76 8.52 -10.36 -3.26
N PHE A 77 9.64 -10.18 -2.53
CA PHE A 77 10.97 -10.13 -3.13
C PHE A 77 11.36 -11.44 -3.83
N PRO A 78 11.23 -12.62 -3.20
CA PRO A 78 11.56 -13.87 -3.88
C PRO A 78 10.78 -14.04 -5.18
N TYR A 79 9.48 -13.72 -5.19
CA TYR A 79 8.65 -13.81 -6.39
C TYR A 79 9.14 -12.88 -7.50
N VAL A 80 9.50 -11.64 -7.16
CA VAL A 80 9.93 -10.65 -8.15
C VAL A 80 11.32 -10.94 -8.71
N TYR A 81 12.28 -11.29 -7.84
CA TYR A 81 13.70 -11.35 -8.23
C TYR A 81 14.23 -12.76 -8.49
N LEU A 82 13.57 -13.81 -7.97
CA LEU A 82 13.95 -15.20 -8.20
C LEU A 82 13.10 -15.89 -9.28
N ASP A 83 12.09 -15.20 -9.81
CA ASP A 83 11.38 -15.58 -11.04
C ASP A 83 11.73 -14.62 -12.19
N GLY A 84 12.67 -15.04 -13.04
CA GLY A 84 13.16 -14.22 -14.15
C GLY A 84 12.07 -13.83 -15.16
N GLN A 85 10.99 -14.61 -15.30
CA GLN A 85 9.88 -14.23 -16.18
C GLN A 85 9.09 -13.05 -15.60
N VAL A 86 8.88 -13.05 -14.28
CA VAL A 86 8.23 -11.93 -13.57
C VAL A 86 9.09 -10.69 -13.72
N PHE A 87 10.39 -10.80 -13.43
CA PHE A 87 11.32 -9.68 -13.52
C PHE A 87 11.33 -9.04 -14.91
N ARG A 88 11.47 -9.85 -15.98
CA ARG A 88 11.56 -9.39 -17.37
C ARG A 88 10.32 -8.67 -17.88
N ARG A 89 9.13 -8.89 -17.29
CA ARG A 89 7.92 -8.14 -17.65
C ARG A 89 7.99 -6.67 -17.23
N HIS A 90 8.74 -6.36 -16.16
CA HIS A 90 8.75 -5.06 -15.51
C HIS A 90 10.15 -4.65 -15.01
N PRO A 91 11.18 -4.69 -15.88
CA PRO A 91 12.56 -4.53 -15.47
C PRO A 91 12.83 -3.13 -14.89
N ILE A 92 12.24 -2.07 -15.47
CA ILE A 92 12.46 -0.71 -14.99
C ILE A 92 11.86 -0.56 -13.59
N ARG A 93 10.64 -1.06 -13.40
CA ARG A 93 9.96 -1.03 -12.11
C ARG A 93 10.67 -1.82 -11.02
N PHE A 94 11.28 -2.94 -11.38
CA PHE A 94 12.00 -3.81 -10.44
C PHE A 94 13.48 -3.45 -10.29
N THR A 95 13.95 -2.38 -10.92
CA THR A 95 15.34 -1.91 -10.75
C THR A 95 15.37 -0.45 -10.33
N VAL A 96 14.95 0.45 -11.22
CA VAL A 96 15.05 1.90 -11.05
C VAL A 96 14.29 2.37 -9.82
N PHE A 97 13.06 1.90 -9.62
CA PHE A 97 12.25 2.35 -8.49
C PHE A 97 12.82 1.91 -7.12
N PRO A 98 13.11 0.61 -6.88
CA PRO A 98 13.78 0.18 -5.65
C PRO A 98 15.13 0.87 -5.41
N LEU A 99 15.96 1.06 -6.44
CA LEU A 99 17.23 1.76 -6.32
C LEU A 99 17.05 3.24 -5.95
N LEU A 100 16.07 3.91 -6.55
CA LEU A 100 15.74 5.29 -6.19
C LEU A 100 15.24 5.38 -4.74
N MET A 101 14.36 4.47 -4.33
CA MET A 101 13.88 4.43 -2.93
C MET A 101 15.02 4.15 -1.95
N LEU A 102 15.98 3.29 -2.31
CA LEU A 102 17.19 3.04 -1.52
C LEU A 102 18.09 4.27 -1.45
N ALA A 103 18.27 4.99 -2.56
CA ALA A 103 19.04 6.24 -2.58
C ALA A 103 18.39 7.34 -1.72
N LEU A 104 17.06 7.49 -1.80
CA LEU A 104 16.31 8.42 -0.97
C LEU A 104 16.38 8.03 0.52
N PHE A 105 16.30 6.74 0.84
CA PHE A 105 16.54 6.23 2.19
C PHE A 105 17.94 6.62 2.70
N ALA A 106 18.98 6.36 1.92
CA ALA A 106 20.36 6.68 2.29
C ALA A 106 20.58 8.20 2.47
N ALA A 107 19.95 9.03 1.63
CA ALA A 107 20.08 10.48 1.67
C ALA A 107 19.23 11.14 2.79
N SER A 108 18.18 10.48 3.26
CA SER A 108 17.16 11.10 4.14
C SER A 108 17.69 11.69 5.44
N PRO A 109 18.59 11.03 6.21
CA PRO A 109 19.12 11.62 7.43
C PRO A 109 19.89 12.93 7.17
N PHE A 110 20.65 12.98 6.07
CA PHE A 110 21.41 14.16 5.66
C PHE A 110 20.49 15.28 5.18
N LEU A 111 19.51 14.95 4.33
CA LEU A 111 18.51 15.91 3.86
C LEU A 111 17.71 16.49 5.03
N ALA A 112 17.27 15.66 5.97
CA ALA A 112 16.47 16.08 7.12
C ALA A 112 17.21 17.05 8.07
N ARG A 113 18.55 16.98 8.14
CA ARG A 113 19.39 17.90 8.92
C ARG A 113 20.04 18.99 8.09
N SER A 114 19.91 18.94 6.77
CA SER A 114 20.50 19.94 5.88
C SER A 114 19.89 21.31 6.12
N ARG A 115 20.70 22.35 5.92
CA ARG A 115 20.24 23.75 5.87
C ARG A 115 19.66 24.11 4.51
N ILE A 116 19.61 23.15 3.58
CA ILE A 116 19.02 23.33 2.25
C ILE A 116 17.56 23.73 2.43
N ARG A 117 17.17 24.71 1.65
CA ARG A 117 15.84 25.28 1.62
C ARG A 117 15.37 25.19 0.18
N LEU A 118 14.21 24.57 -0.06
CA LEU A 118 13.60 24.59 -1.37
C LEU A 118 12.70 25.82 -1.46
N ASP A 119 12.99 26.67 -2.44
CA ASP A 119 12.07 27.68 -2.94
C ASP A 119 10.96 27.01 -3.78
N ALA A 120 10.07 27.83 -4.36
CA ALA A 120 8.98 27.34 -5.20
C ALA A 120 9.50 26.54 -6.42
N VAL A 121 10.67 26.91 -6.97
CA VAL A 121 11.28 26.24 -8.11
C VAL A 121 11.80 24.86 -7.72
N GLY A 122 12.49 24.75 -6.59
CA GLY A 122 12.97 23.48 -6.04
C GLY A 122 11.83 22.52 -5.71
N VAL A 123 10.73 23.02 -5.14
CA VAL A 123 9.51 22.20 -4.93
C VAL A 123 8.91 21.75 -6.26
N GLY A 124 8.79 22.65 -7.24
CA GLY A 124 8.33 22.32 -8.59
C GLY A 124 9.18 21.23 -9.26
N ALA A 125 10.50 21.32 -9.16
CA ALA A 125 11.43 20.33 -9.71
C ALA A 125 11.24 18.94 -9.07
N VAL A 126 11.06 18.87 -7.74
CA VAL A 126 10.77 17.61 -7.03
C VAL A 126 9.45 17.01 -7.51
N LEU A 127 8.40 17.82 -7.62
CA LEU A 127 7.09 17.36 -8.09
C LEU A 127 7.19 16.83 -9.53
N VAL A 128 7.90 17.53 -10.42
CA VAL A 128 8.17 17.09 -11.79
C VAL A 128 8.91 15.76 -11.81
N ALA A 129 9.96 15.58 -11.00
CA ALA A 129 10.70 14.33 -10.91
C ALA A 129 9.80 13.16 -10.47
N VAL A 130 8.91 13.39 -9.50
CA VAL A 130 7.93 12.40 -9.04
C VAL A 130 6.95 12.04 -10.17
N LEU A 131 6.42 13.02 -10.89
CA LEU A 131 5.50 12.78 -12.00
C LEU A 131 6.16 11.99 -13.14
N LEU A 132 7.38 12.36 -13.50
CA LEU A 132 8.17 11.67 -14.53
C LEU A 132 8.39 10.21 -14.11
N LEU A 133 8.80 9.97 -12.86
CA LEU A 133 8.94 8.63 -12.31
C LEU A 133 7.62 7.84 -12.42
N VAL A 134 6.49 8.42 -12.03
CA VAL A 134 5.18 7.75 -12.14
C VAL A 134 4.87 7.41 -13.60
N GLN A 135 5.13 8.30 -14.55
CA GLN A 135 4.89 8.03 -15.97
C GLN A 135 5.77 6.90 -16.50
N ILE A 136 7.07 6.93 -16.20
CA ILE A 136 8.03 5.86 -16.55
C ILE A 136 7.54 4.53 -16.00
N LEU A 137 7.19 4.50 -14.71
CA LEU A 137 6.70 3.29 -14.06
C LEU A 137 5.41 2.83 -14.70
N ARG A 138 4.44 3.69 -14.98
CA ARG A 138 3.15 3.26 -15.58
C ARG A 138 3.33 2.60 -16.94
N ARG A 139 4.29 3.07 -17.75
CA ARG A 139 4.54 2.58 -19.09
C ARG A 139 5.45 1.35 -19.16
N ASP A 140 6.08 0.93 -18.06
CA ASP A 140 6.87 -0.31 -18.03
C ASP A 140 5.98 -1.58 -18.05
N ARG A 141 5.28 -1.79 -19.16
CA ARG A 141 4.56 -3.01 -19.54
C ARG A 141 4.76 -3.25 -21.02
N ASP A 142 5.08 -4.48 -21.39
CA ASP A 142 5.09 -4.92 -22.79
C ASP A 142 3.65 -5.01 -23.33
N PRO A 143 3.30 -4.46 -24.52
CA PRO A 143 4.14 -3.76 -25.51
C PRO A 143 4.21 -2.23 -25.38
N ASP A 144 3.55 -1.66 -24.37
CA ASP A 144 3.48 -0.20 -24.16
C ASP A 144 4.78 0.45 -23.63
N ARG A 145 5.89 -0.31 -23.53
CA ARG A 145 7.16 0.16 -22.99
C ARG A 145 7.65 1.39 -23.76
N PRO A 146 8.00 2.50 -23.08
CA PRO A 146 8.58 3.64 -23.75
C PRO A 146 9.97 3.24 -24.22
N ASP A 147 10.30 3.55 -25.46
CA ASP A 147 11.66 3.36 -25.93
C ASP A 147 12.62 4.32 -25.19
N ARG A 148 13.93 4.04 -25.26
CA ARG A 148 14.93 4.88 -24.59
C ARG A 148 14.86 6.34 -25.04
N ARG A 149 14.43 6.58 -26.28
CA ARG A 149 14.28 7.93 -26.86
C ARG A 149 13.13 8.69 -26.22
N ALA A 150 11.97 8.07 -26.02
CA ALA A 150 10.84 8.66 -25.32
C ALA A 150 11.17 8.96 -23.85
N LEU A 151 11.93 8.08 -23.19
CA LEU A 151 12.45 8.33 -21.85
C LEU A 151 13.41 9.53 -21.84
N GLY A 152 14.34 9.59 -22.79
CA GLY A 152 15.25 10.73 -22.97
C GLY A 152 14.53 12.04 -23.24
N PHE A 153 13.52 12.03 -24.11
CA PHE A 153 12.70 13.21 -24.41
C PHE A 153 11.90 13.69 -23.21
N ALA A 154 11.31 12.77 -22.44
CA ALA A 154 10.58 13.12 -21.23
C ALA A 154 11.51 13.72 -20.14
N ALA A 155 12.70 13.15 -19.98
CA ALA A 155 13.72 13.70 -19.09
C ALA A 155 14.18 15.09 -19.54
N LEU A 156 14.48 15.26 -20.84
CA LEU A 156 14.88 16.53 -21.43
C LEU A 156 13.78 17.59 -21.28
N ALA A 157 12.53 17.26 -21.58
CA ALA A 157 11.42 18.19 -21.44
C ALA A 157 11.18 18.59 -19.97
N GLY A 158 11.38 17.67 -19.02
CA GLY A 158 11.38 17.98 -17.59
C GLY A 158 12.53 18.93 -17.19
N LEU A 159 13.74 18.69 -17.69
CA LEU A 159 14.90 19.56 -17.46
C LEU A 159 14.70 20.97 -18.06
N LEU A 160 14.20 21.06 -19.30
CA LEU A 160 13.89 22.33 -19.96
C LEU A 160 12.77 23.08 -19.24
N GLY A 161 11.73 22.39 -18.75
CA GLY A 161 10.69 23.00 -17.93
C GLY A 161 11.22 23.54 -16.60
N GLY A 162 12.16 22.83 -15.96
CA GLY A 162 12.85 23.31 -14.77
C GLY A 162 13.74 24.53 -15.06
N ALA A 163 14.50 24.51 -16.16
CA ALA A 163 15.34 25.62 -16.58
C ALA A 163 14.52 26.88 -16.94
N ALA A 164 13.38 26.72 -17.62
CA ALA A 164 12.47 27.82 -17.93
C ALA A 164 11.86 28.44 -16.66
N ALA A 165 11.56 27.62 -15.64
CA ALA A 165 11.11 28.12 -14.35
C ALA A 165 12.21 28.88 -13.60
N LEU A 166 13.45 28.40 -13.62
CA LEU A 166 14.60 29.13 -13.05
C LEU A 166 14.81 30.49 -13.75
N ALA A 167 14.68 30.53 -15.08
CA ALA A 167 14.78 31.76 -15.85
C ALA A 167 13.64 32.74 -15.53
N ALA A 168 12.40 32.25 -15.40
CA ALA A 168 11.24 33.07 -15.06
C ALA A 168 11.32 33.66 -13.64
N ASP A 169 11.89 32.90 -12.69
CA ASP A 169 12.17 33.35 -11.32
C ASP A 169 13.27 34.43 -11.31
N ALA A 170 14.36 34.21 -12.06
CA ALA A 170 15.43 35.21 -12.22
C ALA A 170 14.94 36.53 -12.85
N LEU A 171 13.86 36.48 -13.63
CA LEU A 171 13.21 37.66 -14.23
C LEU A 171 12.17 38.32 -13.30
N GLY A 172 12.05 37.86 -12.05
CA GLY A 172 11.14 38.44 -11.05
C GLY A 172 9.65 38.19 -11.33
N THR A 173 9.32 37.21 -12.18
CA THR A 173 7.92 36.87 -12.44
C THR A 173 7.39 35.99 -11.31
N SER A 174 6.15 36.19 -10.88
CA SER A 174 5.49 35.37 -9.85
C SER A 174 4.98 34.02 -10.35
N ALA A 175 5.35 33.62 -11.58
CA ALA A 175 4.82 32.44 -12.27
C ALA A 175 5.79 31.27 -12.56
N PRO A 176 7.00 31.14 -11.96
CA PRO A 176 7.95 30.09 -12.35
C PRO A 176 7.42 28.68 -12.05
N ALA A 177 6.66 28.51 -10.97
CA ALA A 177 6.00 27.25 -10.65
C ALA A 177 4.91 26.86 -11.68
N LEU A 178 4.19 27.84 -12.21
CA LEU A 178 3.19 27.63 -13.26
C LEU A 178 3.85 27.31 -14.61
N GLY A 179 5.01 27.92 -14.91
CA GLY A 179 5.83 27.61 -16.09
C GLY A 179 6.38 26.19 -16.08
N ALA A 180 6.99 25.74 -14.97
CA ALA A 180 7.45 24.36 -14.80
C ALA A 180 6.30 23.35 -14.94
N LEU A 181 5.15 23.65 -14.33
CA LEU A 181 3.95 22.82 -14.42
C LEU A 181 3.43 22.76 -15.86
N GLY A 182 3.36 23.88 -16.56
CA GLY A 182 2.93 23.96 -17.96
C GLY A 182 3.84 23.18 -18.91
N GLY A 183 5.16 23.32 -18.77
CA GLY A 183 6.15 22.55 -19.54
C GLY A 183 6.02 21.03 -19.30
N PHE A 184 5.74 20.63 -18.06
CA PHE A 184 5.55 19.22 -17.73
C PHE A 184 4.22 18.65 -18.24
N VAL A 185 3.13 19.41 -18.13
CA VAL A 185 1.83 19.05 -18.72
C VAL A 185 2.00 18.85 -20.22
N ALA A 186 2.73 19.75 -20.90
CA ALA A 186 3.06 19.62 -22.31
C ALA A 186 3.92 18.38 -22.61
N ALA A 187 4.96 18.11 -21.81
CA ALA A 187 5.81 16.92 -21.97
C ALA A 187 5.02 15.62 -21.81
N SER A 188 4.16 15.54 -20.80
CA SER A 188 3.31 14.38 -20.57
C SER A 188 2.23 14.25 -21.65
N PHE A 189 1.71 15.36 -22.17
CA PHE A 189 0.77 15.36 -23.30
C PHE A 189 1.46 14.88 -24.59
N ALA A 190 2.69 15.32 -24.87
CA ALA A 190 3.49 14.85 -25.99
C ALA A 190 3.76 13.34 -25.91
N LEU A 191 4.10 12.86 -24.71
CA LEU A 191 4.27 11.44 -24.43
C LEU A 191 2.99 10.63 -24.64
N ASP A 192 1.82 11.17 -24.31
CA ASP A 192 0.52 10.52 -24.54
C ASP A 192 0.10 10.59 -26.01
N LEU A 193 0.39 11.70 -26.71
CA LEU A 193 0.13 11.86 -28.15
C LEU A 193 1.01 10.93 -28.98
N GLY A 194 2.28 10.75 -28.61
CA GLY A 194 3.16 9.75 -29.21
C GLY A 194 2.63 8.33 -29.02
N ALA A 195 2.12 8.02 -27.82
CA ALA A 195 1.47 6.74 -27.56
C ALA A 195 0.21 6.55 -28.43
N ARG A 196 -0.63 7.59 -28.58
CA ARG A 196 -1.81 7.57 -29.47
C ARG A 196 -1.43 7.28 -30.92
N ARG A 197 -0.43 8.00 -31.45
CA ARG A 197 0.05 7.82 -32.84
C ARG A 197 0.59 6.41 -33.08
N ALA A 198 1.17 5.80 -32.05
CA ALA A 198 1.64 4.41 -32.09
C ALA A 198 0.52 3.37 -31.85
N GLY A 199 -0.76 3.76 -31.83
CA GLY A 199 -1.89 2.85 -31.58
C GLY A 199 -1.97 2.31 -30.15
N ARG A 200 -1.26 2.92 -29.19
CA ARG A 200 -1.17 2.46 -27.80
C ARG A 200 -2.24 3.08 -26.91
N ARG A 201 -2.60 2.39 -25.82
CA ARG A 201 -3.60 2.90 -24.86
C ARG A 201 -3.09 4.13 -24.13
N VAL A 202 -3.89 5.18 -24.16
CA VAL A 202 -3.62 6.43 -23.47
C VAL A 202 -4.03 6.29 -22.01
N HIS A 203 -3.18 6.78 -21.13
CA HIS A 203 -3.39 6.67 -19.71
C HIS A 203 -3.57 8.07 -19.10
N PHE A 204 -4.77 8.63 -19.28
CA PHE A 204 -5.21 9.98 -18.88
C PHE A 204 -5.23 10.23 -17.35
N VAL A 205 -4.10 10.03 -16.68
CA VAL A 205 -3.88 10.33 -15.25
C VAL A 205 -3.10 11.63 -15.07
N THR A 206 -2.50 12.10 -16.16
CA THR A 206 -1.81 13.38 -16.28
C THR A 206 -2.61 14.57 -15.73
N PRO A 207 -3.94 14.71 -15.95
CA PRO A 207 -4.67 15.87 -15.43
C PRO A 207 -4.89 15.81 -13.92
N ILE A 208 -5.12 14.63 -13.35
CA ILE A 208 -5.32 14.47 -11.90
C ILE A 208 -4.00 14.72 -11.16
N LEU A 209 -2.90 14.19 -11.69
CA LEU A 209 -1.59 14.43 -11.11
C LEU A 209 -1.14 15.89 -11.31
N ALA A 210 -1.45 16.50 -12.46
CA ALA A 210 -1.21 17.93 -12.68
C ALA A 210 -2.07 18.81 -11.76
N ALA A 211 -3.32 18.41 -11.49
CA ALA A 211 -4.18 19.09 -10.53
C ALA A 211 -3.64 18.96 -9.09
N LEU A 212 -3.16 17.78 -8.69
CA LEU A 212 -2.53 17.59 -7.37
C LEU A 212 -1.25 18.42 -7.23
N VAL A 213 -0.47 18.55 -8.29
CA VAL A 213 0.73 19.38 -8.32
C VAL A 213 0.38 20.87 -8.33
N ALA A 214 -0.67 21.27 -9.05
CA ALA A 214 -1.20 22.64 -9.01
C ALA A 214 -1.71 23.00 -7.62
N VAL A 215 -2.47 22.11 -6.97
CA VAL A 215 -2.94 22.28 -5.59
C VAL A 215 -1.76 22.33 -4.63
N GLY A 216 -0.77 21.45 -4.78
CA GLY A 216 0.47 21.49 -3.99
C GLY A 216 1.24 22.80 -4.15
N ALA A 217 1.35 23.32 -5.37
CA ALA A 217 1.99 24.60 -5.67
C ALA A 217 1.19 25.80 -5.11
N VAL A 218 -0.15 25.76 -5.17
CA VAL A 218 -1.02 26.79 -4.57
C VAL A 218 -0.93 26.78 -3.05
N ILE A 219 -0.90 25.59 -2.42
CA ILE A 219 -0.70 25.46 -0.97
C ILE A 219 0.68 25.99 -0.59
N ALA A 220 1.72 25.57 -1.32
CA ALA A 220 3.09 26.03 -1.10
C ALA A 220 3.27 27.54 -1.29
N GLY A 221 2.54 28.15 -2.23
CA GLY A 221 2.54 29.60 -2.47
C GLY A 221 1.70 30.41 -1.47
N ARG A 222 0.73 29.79 -0.79
CA ARG A 222 -0.10 30.45 0.24
C ARG A 222 0.49 30.36 1.64
N THR A 223 1.27 29.32 1.93
CA THR A 223 2.18 29.34 3.07
C THR A 223 3.26 30.38 2.78
N SER A 224 3.35 31.44 3.59
CA SER A 224 4.37 32.49 3.40
C SER A 224 5.73 31.86 3.10
N ALA A 225 6.42 32.42 2.11
CA ALA A 225 7.59 31.88 1.41
C ALA A 225 8.87 31.71 2.29
N GLU A 226 8.73 31.38 3.56
CA GLU A 226 9.82 30.90 4.39
C GLU A 226 10.07 29.41 4.13
N HIS A 227 10.56 29.12 2.92
CA HIS A 227 11.44 27.98 2.59
C HIS A 227 11.04 26.58 3.07
N PHE A 228 10.61 25.70 2.15
CA PHE A 228 10.38 24.30 2.46
C PHE A 228 11.69 23.61 2.87
N ARG A 229 11.80 23.21 4.14
CA ARG A 229 12.90 22.37 4.62
C ARG A 229 12.69 20.93 4.11
N PRO A 230 13.73 20.21 3.68
CA PRO A 230 13.61 18.81 3.27
C PRO A 230 12.98 17.91 4.34
N ARG A 231 13.16 18.25 5.63
CA ARG A 231 12.45 17.59 6.74
C ARG A 231 10.92 17.68 6.59
N GLY A 232 10.38 18.82 6.18
CA GLY A 232 8.95 18.99 5.91
C GLY A 232 8.48 18.14 4.73
N ILE A 233 9.32 18.01 3.69
CA ILE A 233 9.04 17.13 2.56
C ILE A 233 8.99 15.67 3.00
N ILE A 234 9.95 15.22 3.82
CA ILE A 234 9.95 13.85 4.35
C ILE A 234 8.72 13.61 5.24
N ALA A 235 8.34 14.58 6.06
CA ALA A 235 7.11 14.50 6.86
C ALA A 235 5.86 14.41 5.98
N PHE A 236 5.78 15.22 4.92
CA PHE A 236 4.71 15.14 3.93
C PHE A 236 4.68 13.78 3.23
N VAL A 237 5.83 13.25 2.80
CA VAL A 237 5.95 11.91 2.22
C VAL A 237 5.48 10.85 3.21
N ALA A 238 5.78 10.99 4.51
CA ALA A 238 5.29 10.07 5.54
C ALA A 238 3.76 10.13 5.69
N VAL A 239 3.15 11.32 5.63
CA VAL A 239 1.68 11.47 5.63
C VAL A 239 1.07 10.81 4.40
N VAL A 240 1.61 11.10 3.21
CA VAL A 240 1.18 10.47 1.95
C VAL A 240 1.34 8.96 2.01
N ALA A 241 2.45 8.46 2.57
CA ALA A 241 2.70 7.03 2.76
C ALA A 241 1.65 6.41 3.70
N GLY A 242 1.24 7.10 4.76
CA GLY A 242 0.18 6.68 5.67
C GLY A 242 -1.18 6.59 4.98
N ILE A 243 -1.57 7.62 4.23
CA ILE A 243 -2.83 7.62 3.45
C ILE A 243 -2.80 6.51 2.39
N TRP A 244 -1.67 6.39 1.69
CA TRP A 244 -1.47 5.34 0.69
C TRP A 244 -1.56 3.95 1.31
N ASN A 245 -1.03 3.75 2.53
CA ASN A 245 -1.15 2.50 3.25
C ASN A 245 -2.63 2.12 3.49
N ILE A 246 -3.47 3.06 3.92
CA ILE A 246 -4.91 2.81 4.09
C ILE A 246 -5.55 2.40 2.75
N TRP A 247 -5.27 3.15 1.69
CA TRP A 247 -5.75 2.81 0.34
C TRP A 247 -5.27 1.43 -0.10
N HIS A 248 -4.00 1.09 0.14
CA HIS A 248 -3.38 -0.18 -0.20
C HIS A 248 -4.08 -1.35 0.47
N VAL A 249 -4.33 -1.26 1.78
CA VAL A 249 -5.06 -2.30 2.52
C VAL A 249 -6.48 -2.48 1.98
N TYR A 250 -7.20 -1.40 1.69
CA TYR A 250 -8.53 -1.52 1.08
C TYR A 250 -8.48 -2.08 -0.34
N MET A 251 -7.46 -1.75 -1.12
CA MET A 251 -7.29 -2.35 -2.45
C MET A 251 -6.93 -3.83 -2.41
N GLN A 252 -6.22 -4.28 -1.37
CA GLN A 252 -6.02 -5.70 -1.10
C GLN A 252 -7.34 -6.39 -0.78
N LYS A 253 -8.14 -5.85 0.16
CA LYS A 253 -9.46 -6.41 0.50
C LYS A 253 -10.41 -6.41 -0.70
N TYR A 254 -10.36 -5.36 -1.54
CA TYR A 254 -11.03 -5.33 -2.83
C TYR A 254 -10.58 -6.49 -3.73
N GLY A 255 -9.27 -6.72 -3.85
CA GLY A 255 -8.70 -7.84 -4.60
C GLY A 255 -9.24 -9.21 -4.14
N ILE A 256 -9.33 -9.41 -2.82
CA ILE A 256 -9.89 -10.63 -2.21
C ILE A 256 -11.39 -10.76 -2.52
N LEU A 257 -12.18 -9.69 -2.40
CA LEU A 257 -13.60 -9.70 -2.79
C LEU A 257 -13.78 -10.05 -4.28
N ARG A 258 -12.90 -9.54 -5.16
CA ARG A 258 -12.92 -9.87 -6.59
C ARG A 258 -12.50 -11.30 -6.87
N LEU A 259 -11.56 -11.85 -6.09
CA LEU A 259 -11.20 -13.27 -6.13
C LEU A 259 -12.43 -14.13 -5.81
N TYR A 260 -13.11 -13.87 -4.69
CA TYR A 260 -14.32 -14.63 -4.33
C TYR A 260 -15.48 -14.44 -5.31
N GLN A 261 -15.61 -13.26 -5.93
CA GLN A 261 -16.55 -13.09 -7.05
C GLN A 261 -16.21 -14.04 -8.21
N GLY A 262 -14.93 -14.15 -8.59
CA GLY A 262 -14.48 -15.06 -9.64
C GLY A 262 -14.72 -16.53 -9.32
N LYS A 263 -14.55 -16.89 -8.03
CA LYS A 263 -14.85 -18.23 -7.50
C LYS A 263 -16.34 -18.54 -7.45
N ALA A 264 -17.18 -17.55 -7.19
CA ALA A 264 -18.63 -17.70 -7.11
C ALA A 264 -19.32 -17.79 -8.48
N ARG A 265 -18.61 -17.61 -9.61
CA ARG A 265 -19.21 -17.66 -10.96
C ARG A 265 -20.02 -18.91 -11.28
N PRO A 266 -19.65 -20.13 -10.83
CA PRO A 266 -20.49 -21.31 -11.02
C PRO A 266 -21.87 -21.20 -10.35
N LEU A 267 -22.02 -20.37 -9.32
CA LEU A 267 -23.30 -20.12 -8.62
C LEU A 267 -24.22 -19.14 -9.37
N ARG A 268 -23.75 -18.56 -10.48
CA ARG A 268 -24.34 -17.36 -11.07
C ARG A 268 -25.61 -17.60 -11.88
N GLU A 269 -25.97 -18.83 -12.25
CA GLU A 269 -27.24 -19.15 -12.97
C GLU A 269 -27.58 -18.16 -14.12
N GLY A 270 -26.58 -17.71 -14.90
CA GLY A 270 -26.74 -16.73 -16.00
C GLY A 270 -26.86 -15.25 -15.61
N ARG A 271 -26.80 -14.90 -14.32
CA ARG A 271 -26.91 -13.52 -13.81
C ARG A 271 -25.63 -12.70 -14.04
N PRO A 272 -25.67 -11.36 -13.98
CA PRO A 272 -24.44 -10.54 -14.08
C PRO A 272 -23.55 -10.66 -12.83
N ASP A 273 -22.25 -10.41 -13.00
CA ASP A 273 -21.31 -10.26 -11.89
C ASP A 273 -21.66 -9.03 -11.04
N VAL A 274 -21.32 -9.05 -9.73
CA VAL A 274 -21.36 -7.84 -8.92
C VAL A 274 -20.40 -6.81 -9.52
N PRO A 275 -20.87 -5.58 -9.84
CA PRO A 275 -20.00 -4.56 -10.40
C PRO A 275 -18.86 -4.20 -9.45
N GLY A 276 -17.66 -4.03 -9.98
CA GLY A 276 -16.48 -3.73 -9.16
C GLY A 276 -16.55 -2.40 -8.39
N TRP A 277 -17.38 -1.45 -8.82
CA TRP A 277 -17.56 -0.19 -8.09
C TRP A 277 -18.34 -0.39 -6.78
N VAL A 278 -19.21 -1.40 -6.69
CA VAL A 278 -19.97 -1.71 -5.47
C VAL A 278 -19.03 -2.18 -4.36
N ASP A 279 -18.07 -3.05 -4.72
CA ASP A 279 -17.02 -3.50 -3.79
C ASP A 279 -16.15 -2.34 -3.32
N ARG A 280 -15.80 -1.41 -4.22
CA ARG A 280 -15.04 -0.21 -3.83
C ARG A 280 -15.85 0.70 -2.92
N LEU A 281 -17.13 0.90 -3.21
CA LEU A 281 -18.01 1.70 -2.38
C LEU A 281 -18.10 1.12 -0.96
N LEU A 282 -18.31 -0.19 -0.81
CA LEU A 282 -18.34 -0.88 0.49
C LEU A 282 -17.07 -0.61 1.33
N LEU A 283 -15.90 -0.57 0.68
CA LEU A 283 -14.62 -0.42 1.36
C LEU A 283 -14.29 1.04 1.66
N PHE A 284 -14.49 1.93 0.68
CA PHE A 284 -14.08 3.33 0.78
C PHE A 284 -15.13 4.25 1.40
N ALA A 285 -16.40 3.82 1.52
CA ALA A 285 -17.45 4.58 2.21
C ALA A 285 -17.14 4.89 3.68
N TRP A 286 -16.23 4.14 4.29
CA TRP A 286 -15.80 4.36 5.67
C TRP A 286 -14.86 5.56 5.84
N LEU A 287 -14.13 5.98 4.79
CA LEU A 287 -13.16 7.07 4.90
C LEU A 287 -13.81 8.41 5.30
N PRO A 288 -14.90 8.87 4.66
CA PRO A 288 -15.60 10.08 5.11
C PRO A 288 -16.08 9.98 6.56
N LEU A 289 -16.49 8.80 7.01
CA LEU A 289 -16.94 8.58 8.38
C LEU A 289 -15.78 8.73 9.37
N TYR A 290 -14.61 8.17 9.05
CA TYR A 290 -13.41 8.37 9.85
C TYR A 290 -12.98 9.84 9.91
N LEU A 291 -13.06 10.55 8.78
CA LEU A 291 -12.71 11.98 8.71
C LEU A 291 -13.69 12.84 9.51
N ALA A 292 -14.97 12.45 9.60
CA ALA A 292 -15.97 13.17 10.39
C ALA A 292 -15.84 12.92 11.89
N VAL A 293 -15.43 11.71 12.31
CA VAL A 293 -15.43 11.28 13.72
C VAL A 293 -14.05 11.40 14.37
N LEU A 294 -13.02 10.79 13.77
CA LEU A 294 -11.74 10.58 14.44
C LEU A 294 -11.01 11.87 14.83
N PRO A 295 -11.01 12.95 14.03
CA PRO A 295 -10.36 14.20 14.41
C PRO A 295 -10.93 14.79 15.70
N ALA A 296 -12.25 14.85 15.86
CA ALA A 296 -12.87 15.38 17.08
C ALA A 296 -12.61 14.49 18.31
N THR A 297 -12.60 13.17 18.12
CA THR A 297 -12.46 12.22 19.23
C THR A 297 -11.01 11.99 19.66
N TYR A 298 -10.05 12.01 18.72
CA TYR A 298 -8.71 11.48 18.95
C TYR A 298 -7.56 12.43 18.57
N ARG A 299 -7.83 13.71 18.32
CA ARG A 299 -6.81 14.71 17.99
C ARG A 299 -5.61 14.70 18.93
N GLU A 300 -5.87 14.87 20.23
CA GLU A 300 -4.80 14.98 21.23
C GLU A 300 -3.97 13.70 21.30
N GLU A 301 -4.63 12.54 21.19
CA GLU A 301 -3.95 11.26 21.15
C GLU A 301 -3.08 11.15 19.90
N VAL A 302 -3.60 11.46 18.71
CA VAL A 302 -2.82 11.46 17.47
C VAL A 302 -1.60 12.38 17.57
N PHE A 303 -1.73 13.57 18.16
CA PHE A 303 -0.60 14.50 18.34
C PHE A 303 0.36 14.07 19.44
N ARG A 304 -0.10 13.38 20.49
CA ARG A 304 0.75 12.70 21.49
C ARG A 304 1.58 11.60 20.83
N LEU A 305 0.95 10.80 19.97
CA LEU A 305 1.58 9.68 19.27
C LEU A 305 2.51 10.12 18.14
N PHE A 306 2.20 11.24 17.48
CA PHE A 306 2.94 11.79 16.35
C PHE A 306 3.19 13.31 16.51
N PRO A 307 4.05 13.74 17.46
CA PRO A 307 4.24 15.17 17.75
C PRO A 307 4.71 15.98 16.54
N GLN A 308 5.54 15.37 15.69
CA GLN A 308 6.02 16.00 14.45
C GLN A 308 4.90 16.21 13.43
N GLY A 309 3.86 15.37 13.48
CA GLY A 309 2.68 15.47 12.63
C GLY A 309 1.80 16.66 12.99
N ARG A 310 1.85 17.17 14.24
CA ARG A 310 1.01 18.29 14.68
C ARG A 310 1.19 19.54 13.83
N ALA A 311 2.42 19.88 13.46
CA ALA A 311 2.68 21.05 12.63
C ALA A 311 2.13 20.90 11.19
N THR A 312 2.05 19.68 10.68
CA THR A 312 1.61 19.39 9.29
C THR A 312 0.12 19.09 9.20
N LEU A 313 -0.42 18.35 10.17
CA LEU A 313 -1.79 17.86 10.21
C LEU A 313 -2.71 18.70 11.09
N GLY A 314 -2.15 19.56 11.97
CA GLY A 314 -2.90 20.45 12.87
C GLY A 314 -4.01 21.22 12.16
N PRO A 315 -3.68 22.06 11.17
CA PRO A 315 -4.68 22.82 10.42
C PRO A 315 -5.73 21.93 9.74
N VAL A 316 -5.33 20.77 9.22
CA VAL A 316 -6.27 19.82 8.60
C VAL A 316 -7.23 19.25 9.64
N PHE A 317 -6.75 18.91 10.84
CA PHE A 317 -7.59 18.44 11.94
C PHE A 317 -8.53 19.54 12.43
N ASP A 318 -8.07 20.79 12.52
CA ASP A 318 -8.91 21.94 12.88
C ASP A 318 -10.11 22.06 11.93
N GLU A 319 -9.86 22.08 10.62
CA GLU A 319 -10.92 22.13 9.62
C GLU A 319 -11.84 20.92 9.67
N LEU A 320 -11.28 19.71 9.83
CA LEU A 320 -12.07 18.48 9.94
C LEU A 320 -12.98 18.46 11.17
N VAL A 321 -12.55 19.04 12.30
CA VAL A 321 -13.37 19.18 13.50
C VAL A 321 -14.54 20.13 13.26
N VAL A 322 -14.32 21.24 12.54
CA VAL A 322 -15.37 22.21 12.21
C VAL A 322 -16.40 21.62 11.25
N ILE A 323 -15.96 20.96 10.17
CA ILE A 323 -16.88 20.41 9.15
C ILE A 323 -17.47 19.04 9.55
N GLY A 324 -16.86 18.37 10.53
CA GLY A 324 -17.20 17.02 10.96
C GLY A 324 -18.68 16.79 11.26
N PRO A 325 -19.34 17.64 12.08
CA PRO A 325 -20.77 17.51 12.38
C PRO A 325 -21.68 17.58 11.15
N VAL A 326 -21.32 18.41 10.16
CA VAL A 326 -22.07 18.52 8.90
C VAL A 326 -21.83 17.29 8.02
N LEU A 327 -20.60 16.79 7.95
CA LEU A 327 -20.24 15.62 7.15
C LEU A 327 -20.80 14.31 7.72
N LEU A 328 -20.96 14.22 9.04
CA LEU A 328 -21.32 12.99 9.75
C LEU A 328 -22.61 12.31 9.25
N PRO A 329 -23.78 12.97 9.13
CA PRO A 329 -24.99 12.31 8.64
C PRO A 329 -24.83 11.77 7.20
N PHE A 330 -24.14 12.51 6.32
CA PHE A 330 -23.87 12.05 4.96
C PHE A 330 -22.92 10.85 4.94
N ALA A 331 -21.90 10.85 5.80
CA ALA A 331 -20.95 9.74 5.91
C ALA A 331 -21.63 8.47 6.45
N ILE A 332 -22.51 8.59 7.46
CA ILE A 332 -23.32 7.48 7.96
C ILE A 332 -24.25 6.95 6.84
N GLY A 333 -24.97 7.85 6.17
CA GLY A 333 -25.84 7.49 5.05
C GLY A 333 -25.09 6.77 3.93
N LEU A 334 -23.87 7.21 3.61
CA LEU A 334 -23.00 6.57 2.62
C LEU A 334 -22.58 5.16 3.02
N VAL A 335 -22.19 4.94 4.29
CA VAL A 335 -21.85 3.60 4.79
C VAL A 335 -23.06 2.67 4.72
N VAL A 336 -24.22 3.11 5.22
CA VAL A 336 -25.47 2.32 5.16
C VAL A 336 -25.84 1.98 3.71
N ALA A 337 -25.83 2.99 2.83
CA ALA A 337 -26.11 2.80 1.41
C ALA A 337 -25.11 1.81 0.76
N SER A 338 -23.82 1.88 1.11
CA SER A 338 -22.80 0.97 0.57
C SER A 338 -23.06 -0.49 0.92
N VAL A 339 -23.48 -0.78 2.16
CA VAL A 339 -23.82 -2.13 2.64
C VAL A 339 -25.09 -2.63 1.96
N VAL A 340 -26.14 -1.80 1.90
CA VAL A 340 -27.40 -2.15 1.22
C VAL A 340 -27.18 -2.42 -0.26
N LEU A 341 -26.42 -1.57 -0.96
CA LEU A 341 -26.09 -1.76 -2.37
C LEU A 341 -25.26 -3.02 -2.60
N PHE A 342 -24.30 -3.33 -1.71
CA PHE A 342 -23.54 -4.57 -1.76
C PHE A 342 -24.45 -5.79 -1.60
N LEU A 343 -25.29 -5.85 -0.57
CA LEU A 343 -26.19 -6.97 -0.32
C LEU A 343 -27.20 -7.15 -1.46
N ARG A 344 -27.75 -6.04 -2.00
CA ARG A 344 -28.64 -6.07 -3.17
C ARG A 344 -27.93 -6.61 -4.41
N ALA A 345 -26.70 -6.18 -4.67
CA ALA A 345 -25.93 -6.65 -5.81
C ALA A 345 -25.55 -8.13 -5.65
N GLU A 346 -25.15 -8.55 -4.45
CA GLU A 346 -24.81 -9.93 -4.12
C GLU A 346 -26.03 -10.87 -4.19
N TRP A 347 -27.19 -10.42 -3.72
CA TRP A 347 -28.46 -11.13 -3.90
C TRP A 347 -28.80 -11.31 -5.39
N ARG A 348 -28.64 -10.25 -6.19
CA ARG A 348 -28.90 -10.30 -7.64
C ARG A 348 -27.92 -11.19 -8.38
N ALA A 349 -26.65 -11.23 -8.00
CA ALA A 349 -25.64 -12.04 -8.68
C ALA A 349 -25.69 -13.50 -8.24
N HIS A 350 -25.74 -13.75 -6.93
CA HIS A 350 -25.48 -15.06 -6.33
C HIS A 350 -26.54 -15.51 -5.33
N ARG A 351 -27.63 -14.77 -5.12
CA ARG A 351 -28.66 -15.05 -4.10
C ARG A 351 -28.08 -15.21 -2.70
N LEU A 352 -27.02 -14.43 -2.40
CA LEU A 352 -26.27 -14.52 -1.14
C LEU A 352 -25.68 -15.93 -0.88
N ARG A 353 -25.48 -16.76 -1.91
CA ARG A 353 -24.89 -18.10 -1.76
C ARG A 353 -23.35 -18.07 -1.73
N SER A 354 -22.72 -16.94 -2.09
CA SER A 354 -21.25 -16.80 -2.05
C SER A 354 -20.74 -16.58 -0.61
N ARG A 355 -20.65 -17.67 0.15
CA ARG A 355 -20.23 -17.64 1.57
C ARG A 355 -18.90 -16.94 1.78
N ALA A 356 -17.89 -17.26 0.98
CA ALA A 356 -16.55 -16.66 1.10
C ALA A 356 -16.58 -15.13 0.97
N ARG A 357 -17.37 -14.64 0.01
CA ARG A 357 -17.52 -13.21 -0.26
C ARG A 357 -18.29 -12.49 0.84
N LEU A 358 -19.37 -13.09 1.33
CA LEU A 358 -20.14 -12.54 2.45
C LEU A 358 -19.34 -12.50 3.74
N VAL A 359 -18.60 -13.57 4.06
CA VAL A 359 -17.73 -13.63 5.24
C VAL A 359 -16.63 -12.57 5.16
N MET A 360 -15.99 -12.40 3.99
CA MET A 360 -14.99 -11.35 3.78
C MET A 360 -15.57 -9.94 3.93
N ALA A 361 -16.74 -9.69 3.35
CA ALA A 361 -17.43 -8.40 3.47
C ALA A 361 -17.79 -8.09 4.93
N ALA A 362 -18.37 -9.06 5.64
CA ALA A 362 -18.72 -8.94 7.06
C ALA A 362 -17.48 -8.67 7.92
N GLY A 363 -16.42 -9.46 7.78
CA GLY A 363 -15.17 -9.28 8.52
C GLY A 363 -14.51 -7.93 8.23
N THR A 364 -14.62 -7.43 6.99
CA THR A 364 -14.09 -6.11 6.62
C THR A 364 -14.90 -4.96 7.20
N VAL A 365 -16.24 -5.04 7.15
CA VAL A 365 -17.14 -4.05 7.77
C VAL A 365 -16.94 -4.02 9.28
N ALA A 366 -16.84 -5.19 9.92
CA ALA A 366 -16.58 -5.29 11.35
C ALA A 366 -15.20 -4.72 11.72
N LEU A 367 -14.14 -5.02 10.95
CA LEU A 367 -12.83 -4.40 11.16
C LEU A 367 -12.89 -2.87 11.00
N ALA A 368 -13.56 -2.38 9.96
CA ALA A 368 -13.70 -0.96 9.70
C ALA A 368 -14.41 -0.24 10.85
N SER A 369 -15.47 -0.83 11.41
CA SER A 369 -16.20 -0.25 12.53
C SER A 369 -15.37 -0.17 13.82
N THR A 370 -14.33 -1.00 14.00
CA THR A 370 -13.47 -0.94 15.19
C THR A 370 -12.79 0.42 15.40
N PHE A 371 -12.55 1.19 14.33
CA PHE A 371 -11.99 2.54 14.44
C PHE A 371 -12.91 3.52 15.16
N LEU A 372 -14.21 3.23 15.25
CA LEU A 372 -15.20 4.08 15.92
C LEU A 372 -15.42 3.71 17.40
N TYR A 373 -15.17 2.46 17.76
CA TYR A 373 -15.53 1.92 19.07
C TYR A 373 -14.34 1.51 19.93
N VAL A 374 -13.15 1.39 19.33
CA VAL A 374 -11.93 0.98 20.02
C VAL A 374 -10.86 2.05 19.86
N HIS A 375 -9.98 2.15 20.85
CA HIS A 375 -8.83 3.04 20.81
C HIS A 375 -8.10 2.95 19.44
N PRO A 376 -7.89 4.07 18.72
CA PRO A 376 -7.42 4.06 17.33
C PRO A 376 -6.12 3.32 17.11
N LEU A 377 -5.21 3.36 18.09
CA LEU A 377 -3.97 2.60 18.01
C LEU A 377 -4.21 1.08 18.03
N LYS A 378 -5.13 0.59 18.87
CA LYS A 378 -5.51 -0.83 18.93
C LYS A 378 -6.21 -1.25 17.62
N ALA A 379 -7.16 -0.42 17.14
CA ALA A 379 -7.82 -0.63 15.85
C ALA A 379 -6.83 -0.65 14.68
N TYR A 380 -5.88 0.29 14.64
CA TYR A 380 -4.83 0.37 13.63
C TYR A 380 -3.90 -0.85 13.66
N LEU A 381 -3.50 -1.32 14.84
CA LEU A 381 -2.68 -2.52 14.97
C LEU A 381 -3.42 -3.77 14.48
N ALA A 382 -4.69 -3.91 14.82
CA ALA A 382 -5.53 -5.01 14.34
C ALA A 382 -5.71 -4.95 12.81
N PHE A 383 -5.92 -3.75 12.25
CA PHE A 383 -5.99 -3.50 10.81
C PHE A 383 -4.69 -3.85 10.09
N ALA A 384 -3.54 -3.40 10.62
CA ALA A 384 -2.23 -3.67 10.04
C ALA A 384 -1.86 -5.16 10.12
N PHE A 385 -2.20 -5.83 11.23
CA PHE A 385 -2.02 -7.27 11.36
C PHE A 385 -2.87 -8.05 10.36
N SER A 386 -4.16 -7.73 10.25
CA SER A 386 -5.06 -8.34 9.26
C SER A 386 -4.48 -8.20 7.86
N HIS A 387 -4.04 -7.00 7.47
CA HIS A 387 -3.37 -6.79 6.18
C HIS A 387 -2.15 -7.69 5.98
N GLY A 388 -1.24 -7.74 6.95
CA GLY A 388 -0.03 -8.55 6.85
C GLY A 388 -0.33 -10.05 6.74
N LEU A 389 -1.21 -10.57 7.60
CA LEU A 389 -1.55 -11.99 7.61
C LEU A 389 -2.31 -12.41 6.34
N GLU A 390 -3.27 -11.61 5.89
CA GLU A 390 -3.94 -11.80 4.60
C GLU A 390 -2.92 -11.96 3.47
N TYR A 391 -1.96 -11.03 3.38
CA TYR A 391 -0.94 -11.06 2.34
C TYR A 391 -0.05 -12.30 2.44
N MET A 392 0.40 -12.65 3.64
CA MET A 392 1.26 -13.83 3.86
C MET A 392 0.56 -15.12 3.44
N VAL A 393 -0.71 -15.31 3.82
CA VAL A 393 -1.48 -16.49 3.42
C VAL A 393 -1.74 -16.49 1.92
N PHE A 394 -2.02 -15.32 1.33
CA PHE A 394 -2.22 -15.21 -0.10
C PHE A 394 -0.97 -15.62 -0.89
N VAL A 395 0.19 -15.06 -0.52
CA VAL A 395 1.47 -15.36 -1.15
C VAL A 395 1.83 -16.83 -0.98
N TRP A 396 1.68 -17.38 0.22
CA TRP A 396 1.94 -18.79 0.48
C TRP A 396 1.08 -19.68 -0.40
N ALA A 397 -0.24 -19.45 -0.45
CA ALA A 397 -1.16 -20.24 -1.25
C ALA A 397 -0.85 -20.13 -2.74
N PHE A 398 -0.60 -18.91 -3.22
CA PHE A 398 -0.23 -18.65 -4.61
C PHE A 398 1.06 -19.35 -5.00
N GLN A 399 2.15 -19.15 -4.24
CA GLN A 399 3.46 -19.71 -4.54
C GLN A 399 3.46 -21.25 -4.45
N ARG A 400 2.76 -21.81 -3.45
CA ARG A 400 2.57 -23.25 -3.30
C ARG A 400 1.94 -23.88 -4.54
N ARG A 401 0.93 -23.24 -5.16
CA ARG A 401 0.30 -23.74 -6.39
C ARG A 401 1.15 -23.45 -7.63
N ARG A 402 1.64 -22.22 -7.77
CA ARG A 402 2.37 -21.74 -8.96
C ARG A 402 3.62 -22.55 -9.26
N TYR A 403 4.34 -22.94 -8.21
CA TYR A 403 5.64 -23.63 -8.27
C TYR A 403 5.56 -25.09 -7.84
N HIS A 404 4.35 -25.66 -7.74
CA HIS A 404 4.19 -27.09 -7.50
C HIS A 404 4.79 -27.91 -8.65
N GLU A 405 4.41 -27.55 -9.88
CA GLU A 405 4.93 -28.17 -11.09
C GLU A 405 6.20 -27.45 -11.58
N PRO A 406 7.19 -28.19 -12.13
CA PRO A 406 8.32 -27.60 -12.80
C PRO A 406 7.88 -26.67 -13.93
N LEU A 407 8.40 -25.45 -13.92
CA LEU A 407 8.14 -24.46 -14.96
C LEU A 407 9.23 -24.53 -16.02
N GLU A 408 8.86 -24.27 -17.28
CA GLU A 408 9.78 -24.30 -18.42
C GLU A 408 11.06 -23.48 -18.16
N HIS A 409 10.92 -22.28 -17.58
CA HIS A 409 12.04 -21.38 -17.28
C HIS A 409 12.75 -21.65 -15.95
N ARG A 410 12.38 -22.71 -15.22
CA ARG A 410 13.04 -23.22 -13.99
C ARG A 410 13.46 -22.11 -13.00
N PRO A 411 12.52 -21.35 -12.42
CA PRO A 411 12.86 -20.22 -11.57
C PRO A 411 13.50 -20.66 -10.25
N ARG A 412 14.48 -19.88 -9.77
CA ARG A 412 15.25 -20.19 -8.56
C ARG A 412 14.37 -20.25 -7.31
N ILE A 413 13.27 -19.50 -7.28
CA ILE A 413 12.31 -19.52 -6.16
C ILE A 413 11.77 -20.93 -5.88
N ALA A 414 11.60 -21.76 -6.90
CA ALA A 414 11.09 -23.12 -6.74
C ALA A 414 12.03 -23.97 -5.86
N ALA A 415 13.34 -23.71 -5.89
CA ALA A 415 14.30 -24.41 -5.04
C ALA A 415 14.16 -24.00 -3.56
N PHE A 416 13.97 -22.71 -3.29
CA PHE A 416 13.74 -22.20 -1.94
C PHE A 416 12.43 -22.74 -1.35
N LEU A 417 11.36 -22.76 -2.15
CA LEU A 417 10.03 -23.20 -1.72
C LEU A 417 9.94 -24.69 -1.38
N ARG A 418 10.98 -25.49 -1.66
CA ARG A 418 11.11 -26.86 -1.13
C ARG A 418 11.28 -26.89 0.39
N PHE A 419 11.71 -25.79 1.00
CA PHE A 419 11.90 -25.62 2.43
C PHE A 419 10.97 -24.52 2.97
N PRO A 420 9.64 -24.73 2.96
CA PRO A 420 8.67 -23.68 3.30
C PRO A 420 8.84 -23.16 4.73
N PHE A 421 9.24 -24.01 5.68
CA PHE A 421 9.55 -23.57 7.04
C PHE A 421 10.69 -22.54 7.06
N THR A 422 11.80 -22.83 6.37
CA THR A 422 12.94 -21.91 6.27
C THR A 422 12.57 -20.61 5.56
N VAL A 423 11.80 -20.70 4.46
CA VAL A 423 11.45 -19.55 3.62
C VAL A 423 10.41 -18.62 4.24
N TYR A 424 9.49 -19.15 5.04
CA TYR A 424 8.44 -18.33 5.64
C TYR A 424 8.70 -18.11 7.13
N VAL A 425 8.89 -19.18 7.92
CA VAL A 425 8.97 -19.06 9.38
C VAL A 425 10.34 -18.55 9.81
N LEU A 426 11.43 -19.20 9.39
CA LEU A 426 12.77 -18.80 9.85
C LEU A 426 13.14 -17.39 9.36
N SER A 427 12.86 -17.06 8.10
CA SER A 427 13.12 -15.70 7.59
C SER A 427 12.26 -14.67 8.30
N ALA A 428 11.00 -14.98 8.65
CA ALA A 428 10.16 -14.09 9.43
C ALA A 428 10.76 -13.82 10.80
N LEU A 429 11.15 -14.87 11.52
CA LEU A 429 11.76 -14.76 12.84
C LEU A 429 13.08 -13.98 12.80
N LEU A 430 13.92 -14.22 11.79
CA LEU A 430 15.18 -13.50 11.61
C LEU A 430 14.95 -12.01 11.33
N LEU A 431 14.08 -11.69 10.36
CA LEU A 431 13.77 -10.31 10.00
C LEU A 431 13.06 -9.57 11.15
N ALA A 432 12.13 -10.23 11.83
CA ALA A 432 11.48 -9.71 13.03
C ALA A 432 12.50 -9.44 14.14
N GLY A 433 13.37 -10.41 14.45
CA GLY A 433 14.40 -10.27 15.46
C GLY A 433 15.35 -9.10 15.16
N LEU A 434 15.83 -9.00 13.91
CA LEU A 434 16.68 -7.89 13.48
C LEU A 434 15.96 -6.55 13.59
N PHE A 435 14.70 -6.48 13.15
CA PHE A 435 13.91 -5.26 13.22
C PHE A 435 13.67 -4.82 14.68
N LEU A 436 13.24 -5.75 15.54
CA LEU A 436 13.01 -5.49 16.95
C LEU A 436 14.29 -5.06 17.65
N TYR A 437 15.40 -5.72 17.37
CA TYR A 437 16.73 -5.33 17.85
C TYR A 437 17.05 -3.88 17.44
N TRP A 438 17.07 -3.57 16.15
CA TRP A 438 17.45 -2.23 15.68
C TRP A 438 16.51 -1.11 16.14
N LYS A 439 15.21 -1.41 16.25
CA LYS A 439 14.19 -0.41 16.59
C LYS A 439 14.05 -0.20 18.10
N TYR A 440 14.21 -1.25 18.91
CA TYR A 440 13.86 -1.21 20.33
C TYR A 440 15.03 -1.41 21.29
N TRP A 441 16.24 -1.61 20.78
CA TRP A 441 17.46 -1.49 21.57
C TRP A 441 17.60 -0.10 22.17
N GLY A 442 18.10 -0.02 23.41
CA GLY A 442 18.25 1.25 24.12
C GLY A 442 16.95 1.96 24.47
N ARG A 443 15.79 1.32 24.22
CA ARG A 443 14.48 1.89 24.53
C ARG A 443 13.62 0.94 25.37
N TRP A 444 13.51 -0.32 24.95
CA TRP A 444 12.66 -1.31 25.61
C TRP A 444 13.36 -2.65 25.84
N LEU A 445 14.37 -3.00 25.05
CA LEU A 445 15.11 -4.27 25.22
C LEU A 445 16.22 -4.16 26.27
N VAL A 446 17.04 -3.11 26.17
CA VAL A 446 18.13 -2.82 27.11
C VAL A 446 18.04 -1.33 27.42
N THR A 447 17.21 -0.98 28.40
CA THR A 447 16.82 0.42 28.70
C THR A 447 17.99 1.29 29.17
N GLU A 448 19.03 0.68 29.70
CA GLU A 448 20.24 1.35 30.19
C GLU A 448 21.26 1.63 29.07
N ALA A 449 21.11 0.97 27.91
CA ALA A 449 22.02 1.16 26.79
C ALA A 449 21.61 2.36 25.93
N ASP A 450 22.60 3.05 25.37
CA ASP A 450 22.34 4.00 24.31
C ASP A 450 21.78 3.30 23.06
N GLN A 451 20.90 3.99 22.33
CA GLN A 451 20.46 3.50 21.02
C GLN A 451 21.66 3.38 20.08
N PRO A 452 21.76 2.30 19.29
CA PRO A 452 22.87 2.13 18.35
C PRO A 452 22.91 3.31 17.39
N ARG A 453 24.11 3.79 17.06
CA ARG A 453 24.30 4.89 16.13
C ARG A 453 24.99 4.41 14.87
N PHE A 454 24.48 4.82 13.72
CA PHE A 454 25.12 4.61 12.42
C PHE A 454 25.27 5.98 11.73
N LEU A 455 26.50 6.32 11.34
CA LEU A 455 26.85 7.62 10.76
C LEU A 455 26.40 8.83 11.60
N ARG A 456 26.46 8.73 12.94
CA ARG A 456 26.00 9.77 13.91
C ARG A 456 24.48 9.97 13.97
N TYR A 457 23.70 9.08 13.37
CA TYR A 457 22.24 9.05 13.48
C TYR A 457 21.81 7.86 14.32
N ARG A 458 20.72 8.02 15.07
CA ARG A 458 20.17 6.92 15.88
C ARG A 458 19.58 5.86 14.97
N ALA A 459 19.70 4.59 15.35
CA ALA A 459 19.09 3.46 14.67
C ALA A 459 17.60 3.70 14.37
N MET A 460 16.86 4.29 15.31
CA MET A 460 15.45 4.65 15.12
C MET A 460 15.18 5.64 13.98
N GLU A 461 16.08 6.59 13.73
CA GLU A 461 15.94 7.53 12.61
C GLU A 461 16.07 6.76 11.28
N TRP A 462 17.08 5.89 11.18
CA TRP A 462 17.26 5.01 10.03
C TRP A 462 16.06 4.09 9.82
N VAL A 463 15.59 3.42 10.87
CA VAL A 463 14.41 2.54 10.79
C VAL A 463 13.18 3.33 10.33
N GLY A 464 12.98 4.56 10.82
CA GLY A 464 11.89 5.43 10.38
C GLY A 464 11.93 5.72 8.87
N TYR A 465 13.09 6.12 8.34
CA TYR A 465 13.25 6.32 6.90
C TYR A 465 13.09 5.04 6.11
N TRP A 466 13.68 3.93 6.59
CA TRP A 466 13.55 2.62 5.98
C TRP A 466 12.07 2.25 5.83
N THR A 467 11.28 2.35 6.91
CA THR A 467 9.84 2.05 6.88
C THR A 467 9.08 2.86 5.82
N ILE A 468 9.41 4.15 5.63
CA ILE A 468 8.75 5.00 4.62
C ILE A 468 9.06 4.49 3.21
N PHE A 469 10.33 4.37 2.85
CA PHE A 469 10.74 4.03 1.48
C PHE A 469 10.51 2.55 1.16
N GLN A 470 10.71 1.67 2.12
CA GLN A 470 10.44 0.25 1.98
C GLN A 470 8.95 -0.02 1.82
N SER A 471 8.07 0.72 2.52
CA SER A 471 6.62 0.66 2.27
C SER A 471 6.29 1.01 0.81
N MET A 472 6.89 2.07 0.25
CA MET A 472 6.69 2.45 -1.16
C MET A 472 7.09 1.33 -2.12
N VAL A 473 8.24 0.70 -1.90
CA VAL A 473 8.73 -0.44 -2.68
C VAL A 473 7.77 -1.62 -2.57
N HIS A 474 7.34 -1.94 -1.36
CA HIS A 474 6.41 -3.03 -1.07
C HIS A 474 5.06 -2.86 -1.76
N PHE A 475 4.43 -1.68 -1.66
CA PHE A 475 3.17 -1.39 -2.35
C PHE A 475 3.27 -1.65 -3.86
N TYR A 476 4.44 -1.39 -4.41
CA TYR A 476 4.71 -1.66 -5.81
C TYR A 476 4.74 -3.15 -6.12
N PHE A 477 5.42 -3.97 -5.29
CA PHE A 477 5.48 -5.42 -5.46
C PHE A 477 4.14 -6.11 -5.24
N ASP A 478 3.40 -5.71 -4.21
CA ASP A 478 2.07 -6.24 -3.91
C ASP A 478 1.08 -6.00 -5.04
N GLY A 479 1.16 -4.83 -5.67
CA GLY A 479 0.35 -4.48 -6.83
C GLY A 479 0.50 -5.46 -8.00
N PHE A 480 1.47 -6.38 -8.00
CA PHE A 480 1.56 -7.47 -8.98
C PHE A 480 0.74 -8.70 -8.61
N LEU A 481 0.75 -9.09 -7.33
CA LEU A 481 0.01 -10.25 -6.83
C LEU A 481 -1.51 -9.99 -6.90
N TRP A 482 -1.93 -8.76 -6.60
CA TRP A 482 -3.34 -8.37 -6.62
C TRP A 482 -3.90 -8.08 -8.02
N LYS A 483 -3.11 -8.27 -9.10
CA LYS A 483 -3.62 -8.19 -10.48
C LYS A 483 -4.40 -9.45 -10.85
N MET A 484 -5.47 -9.73 -10.11
CA MET A 484 -6.53 -10.68 -10.44
C MET A 484 -7.19 -10.44 -11.80
N ARG A 485 -6.89 -9.34 -12.50
CA ARG A 485 -7.24 -9.15 -13.91
C ARG A 485 -6.44 -10.04 -14.86
N LEU A 486 -5.22 -10.42 -14.50
CA LEU A 486 -4.36 -11.25 -15.33
C LEU A 486 -4.91 -12.67 -15.37
N PRO A 487 -5.24 -13.22 -16.56
CA PRO A 487 -5.77 -14.58 -16.68
C PRO A 487 -4.88 -15.63 -16.01
N SER A 488 -3.56 -15.49 -16.15
CA SER A 488 -2.59 -16.42 -15.54
C SER A 488 -2.68 -16.47 -14.02
N VAL A 489 -2.83 -15.31 -13.36
CA VAL A 489 -2.96 -15.25 -11.89
C VAL A 489 -4.28 -15.87 -11.45
N ARG A 490 -5.37 -15.57 -12.16
CA ARG A 490 -6.70 -16.16 -11.91
C ARG A 490 -6.69 -17.68 -12.01
N GLN A 491 -6.06 -18.21 -13.06
CA GLN A 491 -5.92 -19.66 -13.25
C GLN A 491 -5.16 -20.31 -12.09
N THR A 492 -4.04 -19.72 -11.65
CA THR A 492 -3.25 -20.26 -10.52
C THR A 492 -4.04 -20.34 -9.21
N VAL A 493 -4.88 -19.34 -8.92
CA VAL A 493 -5.72 -19.34 -7.71
C VAL A 493 -7.07 -20.04 -7.93
N GLY A 494 -7.29 -20.64 -9.10
CA GLY A 494 -8.51 -21.37 -9.45
C GLY A 494 -9.75 -20.49 -9.63
N ALA A 495 -9.58 -19.19 -9.89
CA ALA A 495 -10.67 -18.30 -10.30
C ALA A 495 -10.85 -18.41 -11.83
N ARG A 496 -12.06 -18.72 -12.30
CA ARG A 496 -12.32 -18.90 -13.74
C ARG A 496 -12.42 -17.54 -14.46
N SER A 497 -11.88 -17.47 -15.69
CA SER A 497 -11.74 -16.26 -16.51
C SER A 497 -13.05 -15.64 -16.95
#